data_AF-A0A6A8KPE6-F1
#
_entry.id   AF-A0A6A8KPE6-F1
#
_cell.length_a   1.000
_cell.length_b   1.000
_cell.length_c   1.000
_cell.angle_alpha   90.00
_cell.angle_beta   90.00
_cell.angle_gamma   90.00
#
_symmetry.space_group_name_H-M   'P 1'
#
loop_
_entity.id
_entity.type
_entity.pdbx_description
1 polymer ?
#
loop_
_entity_poly.entity_id
_entity_poly.type
_entity_poly.pdbx_seq_one_letter_code
_entity_poly.pdbx_strand_id
1 'polypeptide(L)' 'MAEQEMLLDSATIKAAVAGEKWATEKVIQHYTPMIDVLAVDEDMKQHLILKLLEELPHFPMGQA' A
#
# COMPACT_ATOMS: atom_id res chain seq x y z
N MET A 1 7.54 -11.82 20.88
CA MET A 1 6.36 -10.93 20.87
C MET A 1 6.71 -9.75 19.97
N ALA A 2 6.14 -9.48 18.80
CA ALA A 2 5.11 -10.12 18.02
C ALA A 2 5.61 -10.10 16.56
N GLU A 3 5.97 -11.27 16.02
CA GLU A 3 6.33 -11.43 14.60
C GLU A 3 5.06 -11.57 13.76
N GLN A 4 4.06 -10.71 14.02
CA GLN A 4 3.17 -10.30 12.95
C GLN A 4 3.92 -9.21 12.21
N GLU A 5 4.84 -9.64 11.34
CA GLU A 5 5.05 -8.92 10.08
C GLU A 5 3.65 -8.60 9.56
N MET A 6 3.26 -7.33 9.57
CA MET A 6 1.91 -6.87 9.24
C MET A 6 1.65 -7.04 7.75
N LEU A 7 1.74 -8.27 7.23
CA LEU A 7 1.42 -8.60 5.86
C LEU A 7 -0.01 -8.14 5.60
N LEU A 8 -0.18 -7.26 4.62
CA LEU A 8 -1.49 -6.83 4.19
C LEU A 8 -2.30 -8.05 3.77
N ASP A 9 -3.39 -8.34 4.49
CA ASP A 9 -4.26 -9.45 4.15
C ASP A 9 -4.80 -9.29 2.72
N SER A 10 -5.01 -10.40 2.02
CA SER A 10 -5.66 -10.39 0.70
C SER A 10 -7.01 -9.66 0.73
N ALA A 11 -7.74 -9.71 1.85
CA ALA A 11 -8.97 -8.96 2.06
C ALA A 11 -8.73 -7.43 2.09
N THR A 12 -7.65 -6.98 2.73
CA THR A 12 -7.26 -5.56 2.76
C THR A 12 -6.83 -5.11 1.37
N ILE A 13 -6.03 -5.90 0.64
CA ILE A 13 -5.67 -5.60 -0.75
C ILE A 13 -6.95 -5.53 -1.62
N LYS A 14 -7.89 -6.48 -1.48
CA LYS A 14 -9.20 -6.48 -2.18
C LYS A 14 -10.00 -5.22 -1.94
N ALA A 15 -10.10 -4.81 -0.67
CA ALA A 15 -10.77 -3.58 -0.31
C ALA A 15 -10.07 -2.35 -0.92
N ALA A 16 -8.73 -2.28 -0.87
CA ALA A 16 -7.98 -1.16 -1.42
C ALA A 16 -8.14 -1.04 -2.94
N VAL A 17 -8.14 -2.17 -3.67
CA VAL A 17 -8.42 -2.22 -5.12
C VAL A 17 -9.85 -1.83 -5.46
N ALA A 18 -10.81 -2.16 -4.59
CA ALA A 18 -12.19 -1.70 -4.71
C ALA A 18 -12.35 -0.19 -4.38
N GLY A 19 -11.28 0.50 -3.96
CA GLY A 19 -11.30 1.92 -3.61
C GLY A 19 -11.70 2.21 -2.17
N GLU A 20 -11.67 1.23 -1.28
CA GLU A 20 -12.01 1.40 0.14
C GLU A 20 -10.95 2.25 0.87
N LYS A 21 -11.37 3.39 1.42
CA LYS A 21 -10.46 4.35 2.07
C LYS A 21 -9.65 3.75 3.22
N TRP A 22 -10.29 2.97 4.10
CA TRP A 22 -9.63 2.35 5.25
C TRP A 22 -8.54 1.35 4.84
N ALA A 23 -8.76 0.67 3.71
CA ALA A 23 -7.84 -0.32 3.19
C ALA A 23 -6.66 0.34 2.48
N THR A 24 -6.95 1.38 1.69
CA THR A 24 -5.94 2.23 1.07
C THR A 24 -5.03 2.89 2.11
N GLU A 25 -5.60 3.42 3.21
CA GLU A 25 -4.80 3.96 4.32
C GLU A 25 -3.91 2.90 4.96
N LYS A 26 -4.42 1.68 5.19
CA LYS A 26 -3.59 0.57 5.70
C LYS A 26 -2.44 0.23 4.76
N VAL A 27 -2.70 0.17 3.46
CA VAL A 27 -1.67 -0.09 2.44
C VAL A 27 -0.61 1.01 2.48
N ILE A 28 -1.01 2.28 2.50
CA ILE A 28 -0.08 3.41 2.62
C ILE A 28 0.74 3.29 3.91
N GLN A 29 0.11 3.08 5.07
CA GLN A 29 0.85 3.00 6.34
C GLN A 29 1.85 1.85 6.38
N HIS A 30 1.51 0.71 5.76
CA HIS A 30 2.40 -0.43 5.67
C HIS A 30 3.64 -0.12 4.81
N TYR A 31 3.45 0.55 3.67
CA TYR A 31 4.55 0.91 2.77
C TYR A 31 5.25 2.22 3.13
N THR A 32 4.64 3.09 3.94
CA THR A 32 5.21 4.39 4.37
C THR A 32 6.63 4.25 4.92
N PRO A 33 6.95 3.36 5.88
CA PRO A 33 8.33 3.23 6.38
C PRO A 33 9.30 2.72 5.30
N MET A 34 8.85 1.86 4.38
CA MET A 34 9.69 1.40 3.26
C MET A 34 9.94 2.53 2.24
N ILE A 35 8.91 3.32 1.95
CA ILE A 35 9.00 4.50 1.07
C ILE A 35 9.90 5.55 1.71
N ASP A 36 9.83 5.76 3.03
CA ASP A 36 10.68 6.72 3.76
C ASP A 36 12.17 6.36 3.67
N VAL A 37 12.49 5.07 3.64
CA VAL A 37 13.87 4.57 3.46
C VAL A 37 14.32 4.66 2.00
N LEU A 38 13.40 4.51 1.03
CA LEU A 38 13.71 4.56 -0.41
C LEU A 38 13.73 6.00 -0.97
N ALA A 39 12.91 6.89 -0.42
CA ALA A 39 12.81 8.26 -0.83
C ALA A 39 13.95 9.07 -0.21
N VAL A 40 14.68 9.78 -1.06
CA VAL A 40 15.74 10.69 -0.62
C VAL A 40 15.16 12.03 -0.12
N ASP A 41 13.98 12.40 -0.64
CA ASP A 41 13.30 13.66 -0.37
C ASP A 41 11.77 13.46 -0.25
N GLU A 42 11.09 14.43 0.35
CA GLU A 42 9.63 14.40 0.54
C GLU A 42 8.85 14.32 -0.78
N ASP A 43 9.35 14.96 -1.84
CA ASP A 43 8.74 14.89 -3.18
C ASP A 43 8.72 13.46 -3.73
N MET A 44 9.84 12.75 -3.59
CA MET A 44 9.95 11.35 -4.03
C MET A 44 9.08 10.43 -3.19
N LYS A 45 8.93 10.71 -1.89
CA LYS A 45 7.98 10.01 -1.01
C LYS A 45 6.54 10.18 -1.48
N GLN A 46 6.12 11.41 -1.77
CA GLN A 46 4.78 11.68 -2.29
C GLN A 46 4.56 11.03 -3.65
N HIS A 47 5.54 11.06 -4.54
CA HIS A 47 5.47 10.42 -5.85
C HIS A 47 5.30 8.90 -5.75
N LEU A 48 6.03 8.24 -4.84
CA LEU A 48 5.90 6.81 -4.59
C LEU A 48 4.54 6.44 -3.99
N ILE A 49 4.00 7.26 -3.07
CA ILE A 49 2.66 7.06 -2.50
C ILE A 49 1.58 7.21 -3.59
N LEU A 50 1.68 8.23 -4.44
CA LEU A 50 0.75 8.42 -5.56
C LEU A 50 0.79 7.23 -6.52
N LYS A 51 1.99 6.79 -6.90
CA LYS A 51 2.15 5.63 -7.78
C LYS A 51 1.58 4.35 -7.18
N LEU A 52 1.72 4.14 -5.87
CA LEU A 52 1.10 3.02 -5.15
C LEU A 52 -0.43 3.10 -5.23
N LEU A 53 -1.01 4.29 -5.08
CA LEU A 53 -2.46 4.52 -5.21
C LEU A 53 -2.97 4.32 -6.64
N GLU A 54 -2.19 4.72 -7.64
CA GLU A 54 -2.53 4.56 -9.05
C GLU A 54 -2.46 3.07 -9.46
N GLU A 55 -1.45 2.33 -9.02
CA GLU A 55 -1.30 0.91 -9.37
C GLU A 55 -2.23 0.00 -8.54
N LEU A 56 -2.67 0.42 -7.35
CA LEU A 56 -3.59 -0.34 -6.50
C LEU A 56 -4.84 -0.84 -7.25
N PRO A 57 -5.68 0.01 -7.88
CA PRO A 57 -6.85 -0.46 -8.63
C PRO A 57 -6.51 -1.28 -9.87
N HIS A 58 -5.29 -1.14 -10.40
CA HIS A 58 -4.77 -1.92 -11.54
C HIS A 58 -4.13 -3.24 -11.12
N PHE A 59 -4.01 -3.49 -9.81
CA PHE A 59 -3.39 -4.69 -9.29
C PHE A 59 -4.18 -5.89 -9.79
N PRO A 60 -3.55 -6.84 -10.53
CA PRO A 60 -4.23 -8.01 -11.03
C PRO A 60 -4.58 -8.88 -9.83
N MET A 61 -5.78 -8.65 -9.29
CA MET A 61 -6.52 -9.58 -8.48
C MET A 61 -6.69 -10.81 -9.34
N GLY A 62 -5.73 -11.75 -9.26
CA GLY A 62 -5.88 -13.04 -9.87
C GLY A 62 -7.28 -13.53 -9.52
N GLN A 63 -8.12 -13.67 -10.53
CA GLN A 63 -9.38 -14.38 -10.41
C GLN A 63 -8.99 -15.82 -10.11
N ALA A 64 -8.71 -16.09 -8.83
CA ALA A 64 -8.49 -17.42 -8.28
C ALA A 64 -9.85 -18.05 -7.98
#